data_AF-A0A6M0AJT7-F1
#
_entry.id   AF-A0A6M0AJT7-F1
#
_cell.length_a   1.000
_cell.length_b   1.000
_cell.length_c   1.000
_cell.angle_alpha   90.00
_cell.angle_beta   90.00
_cell.angle_gamma   90.00
#
_symmetry.space_group_name_H-M   'P 1'
#
loop_
_entity.id
_entity.type
_entity.pdbx_description
1 polymer ?
#
loop_
_entity_poly.entity_id
_entity_poly.type
_entity_poly.pdbx_seq_one_letter_code
_entity_poly.pdbx_strand_id
1 'polypeptide(L)' 'HLDMPIGDWPCAVTKTAADLMDLPEMGRIGVGLPADLILFKGRHFSELLSRPQHDRIILRQGKPIDTRLPDYAELD' A
#
# COMPACT_ATOMS: atom_id res chain seq x y z
N HIS A 1 -15.72 8.50 8.18
CA HIS A 1 -14.26 8.60 8.35
C HIS A 1 -13.69 7.21 8.01
N LEU A 2 -12.50 7.13 7.40
CA LEU A 2 -11.95 5.89 6.82
C LEU A 2 -10.90 5.24 7.73
N ASP A 3 -11.06 5.43 9.04
CA ASP A 3 -10.12 5.06 10.08
C ASP A 3 -10.64 3.98 11.01
N MET A 4 -11.93 3.63 10.90
CA MET A 4 -12.58 2.60 11.71
C MET A 4 -13.51 1.71 10.88
N PRO A 5 -13.40 0.37 11.00
CA PRO A 5 -12.39 -0.36 11.77
C PRO A 5 -11.03 -0.43 11.03
N ILE A 6 -9.94 -0.39 11.80
CA ILE A 6 -8.53 -0.46 11.36
C ILE A 6 -8.22 -1.71 10.51
N GLY A 7 -9.02 -2.77 10.65
CA GLY A 7 -8.84 -4.03 9.92
C GLY A 7 -9.51 -4.10 8.54
N ASP A 8 -10.74 -3.61 8.42
CA ASP A 8 -11.53 -3.82 7.20
C ASP A 8 -11.22 -2.77 6.13
N TRP A 9 -10.93 -1.53 6.55
CA TRP A 9 -10.75 -0.46 5.59
C TRP A 9 -9.56 -0.68 4.63
N PRO A 10 -8.39 -1.16 5.08
CA PRO A 10 -7.29 -1.50 4.17
C PRO A 10 -7.66 -2.53 3.10
N CYS A 11 -8.62 -3.44 3.38
CA CYS A 11 -9.04 -4.45 2.42
C CYS A 11 -9.64 -3.82 1.16
N ALA A 12 -10.31 -2.67 1.27
CA ALA A 12 -10.93 -1.97 0.14
C ALA A 12 -9.92 -1.58 -0.96
N VAL A 13 -8.65 -1.36 -0.59
CA VAL A 13 -7.57 -0.99 -1.51
C VAL A 13 -6.48 -2.07 -1.64
N THR A 14 -6.70 -3.26 -1.06
CA THR A 14 -5.75 -4.39 -1.09
C THR A 14 -6.46 -5.69 -1.47
N LYS A 15 -6.82 -6.52 -0.50
CA LYS A 15 -7.42 -7.85 -0.69
C LYS A 15 -8.68 -7.82 -1.56
N THR A 16 -9.63 -6.94 -1.26
CA THR A 16 -10.92 -6.88 -1.98
C THR A 16 -10.72 -6.50 -3.43
N ALA A 17 -9.84 -5.53 -3.71
CA ALA A 17 -9.50 -5.17 -5.09
C ALA A 17 -8.83 -6.35 -5.82
N ALA A 18 -7.89 -7.03 -5.16
CA ALA A 18 -7.23 -8.21 -5.73
C ALA A 18 -8.20 -9.36 -6.02
N ASP A 19 -9.17 -9.60 -5.13
CA ASP A 19 -10.24 -10.60 -5.32
C ASP A 19 -11.10 -10.30 -6.55
N LEU A 20 -11.51 -9.03 -6.71
CA LEU A 20 -12.31 -8.60 -7.86
C LEU A 20 -11.55 -8.70 -9.19
N MET A 21 -10.22 -8.67 -9.15
CA MET A 21 -9.34 -8.78 -10.31
C MET A 21 -8.81 -10.20 -10.55
N ASP A 22 -9.23 -11.18 -9.74
CA ASP A 22 -8.72 -12.56 -9.78
C ASP A 22 -7.19 -12.66 -9.63
N LEU A 23 -6.64 -11.87 -8.69
CA LEU A 23 -5.21 -11.83 -8.35
C LEU A 23 -4.98 -12.43 -6.95
N PRO A 24 -5.02 -13.77 -6.78
CA PRO A 24 -5.07 -14.42 -5.46
C PRO A 24 -3.80 -14.20 -4.61
N GLU A 25 -2.67 -13.91 -5.25
CA GLU A 25 -1.37 -13.70 -4.58
C GLU A 25 -1.12 -12.23 -4.18
N MET A 26 -1.97 -11.30 -4.62
CA MET A 26 -1.81 -9.86 -4.40
C MET A 26 -2.64 -9.35 -3.23
N GLY A 27 -2.28 -8.16 -2.72
CA GLY A 27 -3.09 -7.43 -1.73
C GLY A 27 -3.19 -8.11 -0.36
N ARG A 28 -2.24 -9.00 -0.03
CA ARG A 28 -2.25 -9.84 1.17
C ARG A 28 -0.87 -9.92 1.79
N ILE A 29 -0.84 -10.14 3.10
CA ILE A 29 0.38 -10.45 3.86
C ILE A 29 0.25 -11.87 4.39
N GLY A 30 1.17 -12.74 3.99
CA GLY A 30 1.15 -14.15 4.37
C GLY A 30 2.44 -14.86 4.00
N VAL A 31 2.71 -15.99 4.67
CA VAL A 31 3.87 -16.83 4.36
C VAL A 31 3.75 -17.38 2.94
N GLY A 32 4.82 -17.28 2.16
CA GLY A 32 4.88 -17.73 0.77
C GLY A 32 4.39 -16.71 -0.27
N LEU A 33 3.80 -15.59 0.16
CA LEU A 33 3.40 -14.50 -0.74
C LEU A 33 4.56 -13.52 -1.00
N PRO A 34 4.56 -12.83 -2.16
CA PRO A 34 5.54 -11.79 -2.42
C PRO A 34 5.42 -10.67 -1.36
N ALA A 35 6.56 -10.20 -0.86
CA ALA A 35 6.62 -9.08 0.07
C ALA A 35 6.49 -7.74 -0.67
N ASP A 36 5.29 -7.51 -1.23
CA ASP A 36 4.88 -6.28 -1.88
C ASP A 36 4.15 -5.39 -0.87
N LEU A 37 4.88 -4.45 -0.26
CA LEU A 37 4.44 -3.72 0.93
C LEU A 37 4.64 -2.21 0.77
N ILE A 38 3.75 -1.43 1.38
CA ILE A 38 3.94 0.00 1.61
C ILE A 38 4.05 0.21 3.11
N LEU A 39 5.21 0.69 3.56
CA LEU A 39 5.52 0.93 4.97
C LEU A 39 5.36 2.41 5.28
N PHE A 40 4.57 2.71 6.30
CA PHE A 40 4.30 4.08 6.75
C PHE A 40 4.81 4.29 8.17
N LYS A 41 5.24 5.52 8.48
CA LYS A 41 5.40 5.96 9.86
C LYS A 41 4.06 6.45 10.38
N GLY A 42 3.61 5.92 11.51
CA GLY A 42 2.39 6.37 12.17
C GLY A 42 1.95 5.39 13.25
N ARG A 43 1.18 5.88 14.23
CA ARG A 43 0.69 5.07 15.34
C ARG A 43 -0.73 4.55 15.13
N HIS A 44 -1.53 5.24 14.32
CA HIS A 44 -2.92 4.89 14.01
C HIS A 44 -3.34 5.49 12.65
N PHE A 45 -4.47 5.02 12.11
CA PHE A 45 -4.99 5.44 10.81
C PHE A 45 -5.23 6.95 10.71
N SER A 46 -5.74 7.59 11.77
CA SER A 46 -5.94 9.03 11.75
C SER A 46 -4.61 9.79 11.55
N GLU A 47 -3.50 9.35 12.14
CA GLU A 47 -2.17 9.97 11.92
C GLU A 47 -1.69 9.72 10.49
N LEU A 48 -1.87 8.49 9.98
CA LEU A 48 -1.52 8.11 8.60
C LEU A 48 -2.27 8.97 7.57
N LEU A 49 -3.56 9.20 7.76
CA LEU A 49 -4.43 9.90 6.83
C LEU A 49 -4.39 11.43 6.96
N SER A 50 -3.76 11.98 8.01
CA SER A 50 -3.74 13.43 8.25
C SER A 50 -2.52 14.16 7.66
N ARG A 51 -1.55 13.44 7.11
CA ARG A 51 -0.32 14.05 6.56
C ARG A 51 0.13 13.39 5.25
N PRO A 52 0.85 14.13 4.39
CA PRO A 52 1.53 13.53 3.25
C PRO A 52 2.52 12.46 3.70
N GLN A 53 2.54 11.32 3.01
CA GLN A 53 3.41 10.17 3.30
C GLN A 53 4.54 10.08 2.26
N HIS A 54 5.27 11.19 2.07
CA HIS A 54 6.40 11.25 1.14
C HIS A 54 7.59 10.40 1.62
N ASP A 55 7.67 10.12 2.92
CA ASP A 55 8.73 9.31 3.53
C ASP A 55 8.38 7.82 3.65
N ARG A 56 7.30 7.36 2.99
CA ARG A 56 6.94 5.94 2.92
C ARG A 56 8.01 5.13 2.22
N ILE A 57 8.17 3.88 2.63
CA ILE A 57 9.05 2.92 1.94
C ILE A 57 8.17 1.97 1.13
N ILE A 58 8.52 1.77 -0.13
CA ILE A 58 7.84 0.81 -1.01
C ILE A 58 8.75 -0.41 -1.18
N LEU A 59 8.24 -1.59 -0.86
CA LEU A 59 8.89 -2.86 -1.10
C LEU A 59 8.24 -3.56 -2.29
N ARG A 60 9.06 -4.03 -3.23
CA ARG A 60 8.67 -4.96 -4.29
C ARG A 60 9.45 -6.25 -4.10
N GLN A 61 8.76 -7.38 -3.93
CA GLN A 61 9.38 -8.68 -3.65
C GLN A 61 10.42 -8.61 -2.50
N GLY A 62 10.10 -7.85 -1.45
CA GLY A 62 10.95 -7.69 -0.27
C GLY A 62 12.14 -6.73 -0.44
N LYS A 63 12.28 -6.08 -1.60
CA LYS A 63 13.36 -5.13 -1.87
C LYS A 63 12.80 -3.70 -1.92
N PRO A 64 13.42 -2.74 -1.21
CA PRO A 64 13.07 -1.34 -1.37
C PRO A 64 13.22 -0.91 -2.82
N ILE A 65 12.22 -0.22 -3.35
CA ILE A 65 12.32 0.44 -4.64
C ILE A 65 12.43 1.95 -4.42
N ASP A 66 13.42 2.55 -5.08
CA ASP A 66 13.51 4.00 -5.21
C ASP A 66 12.81 4.39 -6.50
N THR A 67 11.47 4.46 -6.44
CA THR A 67 10.68 4.96 -7.57
C THR A 67 10.79 6.48 -7.59
N ARG A 68 11.86 6.98 -8.22
CA ARG A 68 11.84 8.35 -8.76
C ARG A 68 10.62 8.45 -9.65
N LEU A 69 9.68 9.32 -9.28
CA LEU A 69 8.51 9.59 -10.13
C LEU A 69 9.03 10.04 -11.51
N PRO A 70 8.40 9.58 -12.61
CA PRO A 70 8.72 10.10 -13.93
C PRO A 70 8.53 11.63 -13.93
N ASP A 71 9.24 12.31 -14.83
CA ASP A 71 9.04 13.75 -14.95
C ASP A 71 7.57 14.02 -15.29
N TYR A 72 6.99 15.07 -14.71
CA TYR A 72 5.60 15.42 -14.97
C TYR A 72 5.36 15.67 -16.46
N ALA A 73 6.37 16.14 -17.20
CA ALA A 73 6.33 16.31 -18.65
C ALA A 73 6.22 14.99 -19.44
N GLU A 74 6.40 13.82 -18.80
CA GLU A 74 6.32 12.50 -19.43
C GLU A 74 4.96 11.81 -19.24
N LEU A 75 3.98 12.49 -18.61
CA LEU A 75 2.66 11.92 -18.24
C LEU A 75 1.53 12.27 -19.24
N ASP A 76 1.84 12.42 -20.53
CA ASP A 76 0.85 12.64 -21.62
C ASP A 76 0.03 11.38 -21.97
#